data_AF-A0A519Y5D5-F1
#
_entry.id   AF-A0A519Y5D5-F1
#
_cell.length_a   1.000
_cell.length_b   1.000
_cell.length_c   1.000
_cell.angle_alpha   90.00
_cell.angle_beta   90.00
_cell.angle_gamma   90.00
#
_symmetry.space_group_name_H-M   'P 1'
#
loop_
_entity.id
_entity.type
_entity.pdbx_description
1 polymer ?
#
loop_
_entity_poly.entity_id
_entity_poly.type
_entity_poly.pdbx_seq_one_letter_code
_entity_poly.pdbx_strand_id
1 'polypeptide(L)'
;MASHATAGLPPPTPWQRFTRMLDTERDTIRYIIWYAVLAGVISLSLPLGTQAVFNLVSTGAVFGSTYLLIAVVVGGVLLGGLLTVGQLTLVEAIEQRIFAKAAIEYAYRLPRIKPEALEGQNPAELVNRFFDVLTVQKGLTKFLIDISFAALQVLFGVIVLAFYHPIFIAFGLFTIVALVLVYALNYRRALRTSI
;
A
#
# COMPACT_ATOMS: atom_id res chain seq x y z
N MET A 1 -38.75 5.92 -29.74
CA MET A 1 -38.91 7.00 -28.74
C MET A 1 -38.76 6.42 -27.34
N ALA A 2 -37.60 6.64 -26.72
CA ALA A 2 -37.36 6.64 -25.26
C ALA A 2 -35.88 6.99 -25.05
N SER A 3 -35.55 8.25 -25.35
CA SER A 3 -34.28 8.82 -24.93
C SER A 3 -34.30 8.94 -23.41
N HIS A 4 -33.70 7.98 -22.70
CA HIS A 4 -33.41 8.17 -21.29
C HIS A 4 -32.37 9.29 -21.18
N ALA A 5 -32.88 10.49 -20.96
CA ALA A 5 -32.13 11.64 -20.52
C ALA A 5 -31.53 11.32 -19.15
N THR A 6 -30.30 10.85 -19.11
CA THR A 6 -29.48 10.89 -17.90
C THR A 6 -29.10 12.35 -17.69
N ALA A 7 -29.77 12.97 -16.72
CA ALA A 7 -29.59 14.35 -16.33
C ALA A 7 -28.10 14.71 -16.15
N GLY A 8 -27.64 15.69 -16.93
CA GLY A 8 -26.82 16.87 -16.57
C GLY A 8 -25.69 16.80 -15.53
N LEU A 9 -25.21 15.65 -15.10
CA LEU A 9 -24.05 15.58 -14.22
C LEU A 9 -22.77 15.68 -15.07
N PRO A 10 -21.83 16.57 -14.71
CA PRO A 10 -20.55 16.65 -15.41
C PRO A 10 -19.86 15.27 -15.40
N PRO A 11 -19.11 14.93 -16.46
CA PRO A 11 -18.40 13.66 -16.51
C PRO A 11 -17.54 13.51 -15.25
N PRO A 12 -17.56 12.33 -14.60
CA PRO A 12 -16.89 12.17 -13.32
C PRO A 12 -15.40 12.43 -13.47
N THR A 13 -14.84 13.22 -12.56
CA THR A 13 -13.42 13.55 -12.53
C THR A 13 -12.58 12.29 -12.33
N PRO A 14 -11.28 12.29 -12.71
CA PRO A 14 -10.40 11.13 -12.49
C PRO A 14 -10.43 10.64 -11.04
N TRP A 15 -10.49 11.58 -10.09
CA TRP A 15 -10.63 11.28 -8.66
C TRP A 15 -11.95 10.59 -8.31
N GLN A 16 -13.08 11.07 -8.84
CA GLN A 16 -14.38 10.45 -8.61
C GLN A 16 -14.50 9.05 -9.22
N ARG A 17 -13.85 8.81 -10.37
CA ARG A 17 -13.77 7.47 -10.97
C ARG A 17 -12.97 6.51 -10.10
N PHE A 18 -11.83 6.99 -9.60
CA PHE A 18 -10.97 6.24 -8.70
C PHE A 18 -11.66 5.90 -7.36
N THR A 19 -12.33 6.86 -6.74
CA THR A 19 -13.04 6.61 -5.47
C THR A 19 -14.19 5.64 -5.65
N ARG A 20 -14.96 5.70 -6.76
CA ARG A 20 -16.03 4.73 -7.05
C ARG A 20 -15.50 3.31 -7.25
N MET A 21 -14.34 3.18 -7.87
CA MET A 21 -13.67 1.89 -8.07
C MET A 21 -13.26 1.29 -6.71
N LEU A 22 -12.72 2.11 -5.81
CA LEU A 22 -12.37 1.73 -4.44
C LEU A 22 -13.57 1.41 -3.55
N ASP A 23 -14.66 2.15 -3.70
CA ASP A 23 -15.86 2.01 -2.87
C ASP A 23 -16.51 0.63 -3.01
N THR A 24 -16.29 -0.02 -4.17
CA THR A 24 -16.74 -1.40 -4.42
C THR A 24 -15.96 -2.43 -3.59
N GLU A 25 -14.72 -2.14 -3.20
CA GLU A 25 -13.85 -3.06 -2.45
C GLU A 25 -13.60 -2.58 -1.00
N ARG A 26 -14.39 -1.62 -0.49
CA ARG A 26 -14.22 -0.98 0.82
C ARG A 26 -14.11 -1.96 2.00
N ASP A 27 -14.86 -3.05 1.96
CA ASP A 27 -14.89 -4.03 3.05
C ASP A 27 -13.59 -4.83 3.08
N THR A 28 -13.10 -5.25 1.90
CA THR A 28 -11.80 -5.91 1.75
C THR A 28 -10.66 -4.97 2.14
N ILE A 29 -10.74 -3.68 1.75
CA ILE A 29 -9.76 -2.66 2.16
C ILE A 29 -9.71 -2.50 3.68
N ARG A 30 -10.87 -2.51 4.35
CA ARG A 30 -10.93 -2.45 5.82
C ARG A 30 -10.22 -3.66 6.45
N TYR A 31 -10.39 -4.86 5.91
CA TYR A 31 -9.65 -6.04 6.38
C TYR A 31 -8.14 -5.90 6.16
N ILE A 32 -7.71 -5.42 4.98
CA ILE A 32 -6.28 -5.19 4.71
C ILE A 32 -5.67 -4.21 5.71
N ILE A 33 -6.40 -3.14 6.08
CA ILE A 33 -5.97 -2.18 7.10
C ILE A 33 -5.86 -2.85 8.47
N TRP A 34 -6.84 -3.65 8.88
CA TRP A 34 -6.76 -4.38 10.16
C TRP A 34 -5.58 -5.35 10.22
N TYR A 35 -5.36 -6.10 9.13
CA TYR A 35 -4.20 -6.97 8.99
C TYR A 35 -2.89 -6.19 9.06
N ALA A 36 -2.81 -5.03 8.39
CA ALA A 36 -1.62 -4.15 8.41
C ALA A 36 -1.29 -3.67 9.82
N VAL A 37 -2.31 -3.27 10.59
CA VAL A 37 -2.13 -2.82 11.97
C VAL A 37 -1.62 -3.96 12.85
N LEU A 38 -2.24 -5.14 12.79
CA LEU A 38 -1.81 -6.31 13.57
C LEU A 38 -0.39 -6.75 13.21
N ALA A 39 -0.10 -6.90 11.91
CA ALA A 39 1.22 -7.25 11.41
C ALA A 39 2.27 -6.19 11.79
N GLY A 40 1.91 -4.91 11.72
CA GLY A 40 2.75 -3.79 12.15
C GLY A 40 3.11 -3.90 13.64
N VAL A 41 2.13 -4.09 14.52
CA VAL A 41 2.37 -4.25 15.96
C VAL A 41 3.30 -5.43 16.25
N ILE A 42 3.08 -6.58 15.60
CA ILE A 42 3.95 -7.76 15.75
C ILE A 42 5.36 -7.44 15.25
N SER A 43 5.48 -6.90 14.04
CA SER A 43 6.75 -6.53 13.42
C SER A 43 7.57 -5.59 14.31
N LEU A 44 6.92 -4.66 15.01
CA LEU A 44 7.56 -3.72 15.93
C LEU A 44 8.04 -4.36 17.23
N SER A 45 7.40 -5.45 17.67
CA SER A 45 7.83 -6.20 18.86
C SER A 45 9.02 -7.13 18.58
N LEU A 46 9.22 -7.55 17.32
CA LEU A 46 10.28 -8.49 16.95
C LEU A 46 11.70 -7.97 17.20
N PRO A 47 12.08 -6.72 16.87
CA PRO A 47 13.41 -6.19 17.18
C PRO A 47 13.69 -6.20 18.69
N LEU A 48 12.74 -5.76 19.51
CA LEU A 48 12.86 -5.72 20.96
C LEU A 48 12.98 -7.13 21.55
N GLY A 49 12.12 -8.06 21.10
CA GLY A 49 12.17 -9.46 21.52
C GLY A 49 13.48 -10.14 21.14
N THR A 50 13.94 -9.94 19.90
CA THR A 50 15.22 -10.48 19.41
C THR A 50 16.40 -9.89 20.18
N GLN A 51 16.37 -8.60 20.50
CA GLN A 51 17.41 -7.94 21.29
C GLN A 51 17.45 -8.46 22.74
N ALA A 52 16.29 -8.71 23.35
CA ALA A 52 16.21 -9.30 24.68
C ALA A 52 16.74 -10.74 24.70
N VAL A 53 16.38 -11.56 23.69
CA VAL A 53 16.94 -12.91 23.51
C VAL A 53 18.46 -12.86 23.36
N PHE A 54 18.96 -12.00 22.48
CA PHE A 54 20.40 -11.83 22.26
C PHE A 54 21.11 -11.50 23.57
N ASN A 55 20.63 -10.51 24.33
CA ASN A 55 21.26 -10.09 25.58
C ASN A 55 21.33 -11.22 26.63
N LEU A 56 20.24 -11.97 26.82
CA LEU A 56 20.19 -13.11 27.76
C LEU A 56 21.18 -14.21 27.36
N VAL A 57 21.27 -14.52 26.08
CA VAL A 57 22.21 -15.53 25.57
C VAL A 57 23.66 -15.03 25.72
N SER A 58 23.94 -13.78 25.35
CA SER A 58 25.28 -13.19 25.41
C SER A 58 25.81 -13.00 26.83
N THR A 59 24.94 -12.82 27.83
CA THR A 59 25.33 -12.75 29.25
C THR A 59 25.49 -14.12 29.91
N GLY A 60 25.31 -15.22 29.16
CA GLY A 60 25.41 -16.59 29.69
C GLY A 60 24.19 -17.02 30.52
N ALA A 61 23.12 -16.21 30.54
CA ALA A 61 21.87 -16.49 31.23
C ALA A 61 20.98 -17.42 30.41
N VAL A 62 21.45 -18.64 30.12
CA VAL A 62 20.69 -19.66 29.36
C VAL A 62 19.82 -20.47 30.33
N PHE A 63 18.85 -19.80 30.95
CA PHE A 63 17.86 -20.43 31.85
C PHE A 63 16.57 -20.77 31.09
N GLY A 64 15.62 -21.42 31.76
CA GLY A 64 14.29 -21.75 31.19
C GLY A 64 13.54 -20.53 30.61
N SER A 65 13.74 -19.34 31.19
CA SER A 65 13.17 -18.08 30.68
C SER A 65 13.68 -17.70 29.29
N THR A 66 14.93 -18.04 28.96
CA THR A 66 15.54 -17.73 27.66
C THR A 66 14.95 -18.60 26.56
N TYR A 67 14.74 -19.89 26.82
CA TYR A 67 14.04 -20.79 25.90
C TYR A 67 12.58 -20.39 25.68
N LEU A 68 11.87 -19.98 26.73
CA LEU A 68 10.50 -19.46 26.62
C LEU A 68 10.46 -18.21 25.75
N LEU A 69 11.38 -17.26 25.98
CA LEU A 69 11.44 -16.02 25.20
C LEU A 69 11.76 -16.29 23.72
N ILE A 70 12.70 -17.21 23.44
CA ILE A 70 12.98 -17.65 22.07
C ILE A 70 11.71 -18.23 21.42
N ALA A 71 10.98 -19.10 22.12
CA ALA A 71 9.75 -19.68 21.59
C ALA A 71 8.69 -18.62 21.29
N VAL A 72 8.54 -17.61 22.16
CA VAL A 72 7.63 -16.47 21.95
C VAL A 72 8.06 -15.64 20.73
N VAL A 73 9.35 -15.32 20.59
CA VAL A 73 9.86 -14.56 19.44
C VAL A 73 9.65 -15.33 18.14
N VAL A 74 10.01 -16.63 18.10
CA VAL A 74 9.81 -17.49 16.93
C VAL A 74 8.32 -17.61 16.58
N GLY A 75 7.46 -17.80 17.59
CA GLY A 75 6.00 -17.81 17.41
C GLY A 75 5.47 -16.49 16.86
N GLY A 76 5.99 -15.36 17.33
CA GLY A 76 5.69 -14.02 16.82
C GLY A 76 6.10 -13.84 15.36
N VAL A 77 7.29 -14.31 14.97
CA VAL A 77 7.75 -14.27 13.57
C VAL A 77 6.83 -15.10 12.68
N LEU A 78 6.49 -16.33 13.10
CA LEU A 78 5.59 -17.21 12.34
C LEU A 78 4.21 -16.58 12.19
N LEU A 79 3.63 -16.07 13.27
CA LEU A 79 2.31 -15.44 13.25
C LEU A 79 2.30 -14.16 12.40
N GLY A 80 3.34 -13.32 12.49
CA GLY A 80 3.52 -12.17 11.62
C GLY A 80 3.62 -12.54 10.14
N GLY A 81 4.34 -13.62 9.83
CA GLY A 81 4.41 -14.19 8.48
C GLY A 81 3.06 -14.66 7.96
N LEU A 82 2.30 -15.41 8.76
CA LEU A 82 0.95 -15.88 8.39
C LEU A 82 -0.02 -14.72 8.13
N LEU A 83 0.01 -13.69 8.99
CA LEU A 83 -0.80 -12.49 8.77
C LEU A 83 -0.40 -11.78 7.48
N THR A 84 0.89 -11.69 7.18
CA THR A 84 1.38 -11.07 5.93
C THR A 84 0.91 -11.85 4.70
N VAL A 85 0.95 -13.18 4.74
CA VAL A 85 0.42 -14.03 3.66
C VAL A 85 -1.08 -13.78 3.47
N GLY A 86 -1.86 -13.78 4.55
CA GLY A 86 -3.30 -13.50 4.47
C GLY A 86 -3.60 -12.11 3.91
N GLN A 87 -2.80 -11.11 4.29
CA GLN A 87 -2.91 -9.76 3.74
C GLN A 87 -2.63 -9.73 2.24
N LEU A 88 -1.57 -10.40 1.77
CA LEU A 88 -1.24 -10.50 0.35
C LEU A 88 -2.34 -11.19 -0.45
N THR A 89 -2.94 -12.25 0.09
CA THR A 89 -4.07 -12.93 -0.57
C THR A 89 -5.29 -12.01 -0.73
N LEU A 90 -5.61 -11.19 0.28
CA LEU A 90 -6.71 -10.22 0.18
C LEU A 90 -6.45 -9.15 -0.88
N VAL A 91 -5.20 -8.69 -0.94
CA VAL A 91 -4.74 -7.71 -1.92
C VAL A 91 -4.84 -8.29 -3.32
N GLU A 92 -4.34 -9.49 -3.54
CA GLU A 92 -4.42 -10.20 -4.81
C GLU A 92 -5.88 -10.41 -5.26
N ALA A 93 -6.79 -10.71 -4.33
CA ALA A 93 -8.20 -10.83 -4.65
C ALA A 93 -8.81 -9.50 -5.16
N ILE A 94 -8.45 -8.36 -4.56
CA ILE A 94 -8.86 -7.03 -5.05
C ILE A 94 -8.31 -6.78 -6.46
N GLU A 95 -7.03 -7.08 -6.64
CA GLU A 95 -6.32 -6.94 -7.91
C GLU A 95 -7.00 -7.73 -9.05
N GLN A 96 -7.27 -9.01 -8.80
CA GLN A 96 -7.94 -9.89 -9.77
C GLN A 96 -9.37 -9.41 -10.10
N ARG A 97 -10.13 -8.93 -9.10
CA ARG A 97 -11.49 -8.41 -9.31
C ARG A 97 -11.50 -7.14 -10.13
N ILE A 98 -10.60 -6.21 -9.81
CA ILE A 98 -10.41 -4.96 -10.56
C ILE A 98 -10.07 -5.28 -12.02
N PHE A 99 -9.11 -6.16 -12.23
CA PHE A 99 -8.68 -6.56 -13.56
C PHE A 99 -9.82 -7.20 -14.36
N ALA A 100 -10.53 -8.16 -13.77
CA ALA A 100 -11.64 -8.85 -14.42
C ALA A 100 -12.76 -7.89 -14.83
N LYS A 101 -13.16 -6.97 -13.95
CA LYS A 101 -14.17 -5.94 -14.24
C LYS A 101 -13.74 -5.07 -15.42
N ALA A 102 -12.51 -4.57 -15.41
CA ALA A 102 -11.98 -3.73 -16.47
C ALA A 102 -11.84 -4.50 -17.79
N ALA A 103 -11.34 -5.73 -17.77
CA ALA A 103 -11.19 -6.58 -18.95
C ALA A 103 -12.54 -6.87 -19.61
N ILE A 104 -13.57 -7.19 -18.83
CA ILE A 104 -14.93 -7.43 -19.34
C ILE A 104 -15.52 -6.15 -19.93
N GLU A 105 -15.37 -5.00 -19.26
CA GLU A 105 -15.84 -3.71 -19.75
C GLU A 105 -15.17 -3.34 -21.09
N TYR A 106 -13.85 -3.55 -21.21
CA TYR A 106 -13.12 -3.34 -22.45
C TYR A 106 -13.56 -4.33 -23.54
N ALA A 107 -13.64 -5.63 -23.25
CA ALA A 107 -14.07 -6.65 -24.21
C ALA A 107 -15.49 -6.40 -24.76
N TYR A 108 -16.38 -5.87 -23.93
CA TYR A 108 -17.75 -5.52 -24.33
C TYR A 108 -17.81 -4.23 -25.16
N ARG A 109 -17.00 -3.22 -24.82
CA ARG A 109 -17.04 -1.90 -25.47
C ARG A 109 -16.24 -1.83 -26.75
N LEU A 110 -15.06 -2.45 -26.80
CA LEU A 110 -14.13 -2.35 -27.92
C LEU A 110 -14.78 -2.67 -29.29
N PRO A 111 -15.57 -3.76 -29.44
CA PRO A 111 -16.17 -4.10 -30.73
C PRO A 111 -17.32 -3.17 -31.14
N ARG A 112 -17.81 -2.34 -30.20
CA ARG A 112 -19.00 -1.48 -30.38
C ARG A 112 -18.61 -0.03 -30.62
N ILE A 113 -17.32 0.26 -30.71
CA ILE A 113 -16.83 1.58 -31.05
C ILE A 113 -17.16 1.83 -32.52
N LYS A 114 -17.85 2.94 -32.78
CA LYS A 114 -18.19 3.37 -34.13
C LYS A 114 -16.92 3.85 -34.86
N PRO A 115 -16.71 3.50 -36.14
CA PRO A 115 -15.53 3.91 -36.89
C PRO A 115 -15.33 5.44 -36.91
N GLU A 116 -16.41 6.21 -36.95
CA GLU A 116 -16.36 7.67 -36.97
C GLU A 116 -15.79 8.26 -35.66
N ALA A 117 -15.87 7.52 -34.55
CA ALA A 117 -15.30 7.92 -33.27
C ALA A 117 -13.78 7.67 -33.17
N LEU A 118 -13.22 6.91 -34.12
CA LEU A 118 -11.78 6.63 -34.21
C LEU A 118 -11.05 7.60 -35.15
N GLU A 119 -11.78 8.44 -35.89
CA GLU A 119 -11.18 9.45 -36.76
C GLU A 119 -10.31 10.43 -35.94
N GLY A 120 -9.05 10.62 -36.37
CA GLY A 120 -8.10 11.49 -35.70
C GLY A 120 -7.50 10.94 -34.40
N GLN A 121 -7.79 9.68 -34.03
CA GLN A 121 -7.18 9.01 -32.88
C GLN A 121 -6.34 7.80 -33.30
N ASN A 122 -5.39 7.40 -32.45
CA ASN A 122 -4.59 6.19 -32.67
C ASN A 122 -5.27 4.98 -32.00
N PRO A 123 -5.85 4.02 -32.77
CA PRO A 123 -6.54 2.87 -32.19
C PRO A 123 -5.62 1.99 -31.34
N ALA A 124 -4.33 1.90 -31.70
CA ALA A 124 -3.36 1.13 -30.94
C ALA A 124 -3.10 1.76 -29.56
N GLU A 125 -3.09 3.09 -29.45
CA GLU A 125 -2.97 3.79 -28.16
C GLU A 125 -4.19 3.52 -27.27
N LEU A 126 -5.41 3.57 -27.84
CA LEU A 126 -6.65 3.32 -27.10
C LEU A 126 -6.71 1.90 -26.52
N VAL A 127 -6.18 0.91 -27.25
CA VAL A 127 -6.02 -0.46 -26.75
C VAL A 127 -4.91 -0.52 -25.71
N ASN A 128 -3.79 0.15 -25.93
CA ASN A 128 -2.68 0.18 -24.97
C ASN A 128 -3.06 0.81 -23.63
N ARG A 129 -4.02 1.75 -23.59
CA ARG A 129 -4.58 2.29 -22.34
C ARG A 129 -5.23 1.24 -21.44
N PHE A 130 -5.54 0.05 -21.95
CA PHE A 130 -5.92 -1.07 -21.09
C PHE A 130 -4.82 -1.40 -20.07
N PHE A 131 -3.55 -1.28 -20.46
CA PHE A 131 -2.42 -1.54 -19.56
C PHE A 131 -2.31 -0.49 -18.45
N ASP A 132 -2.85 0.71 -18.61
CA ASP A 132 -2.89 1.72 -17.54
C ASP A 132 -3.74 1.23 -16.35
N VAL A 133 -4.72 0.36 -16.60
CA VAL A 133 -5.50 -0.28 -15.53
C VAL A 133 -4.59 -1.11 -14.62
N LEU A 134 -3.64 -1.85 -15.18
CA LEU A 134 -2.68 -2.64 -14.40
C LEU A 134 -1.77 -1.74 -13.56
N THR A 135 -1.35 -0.61 -14.12
CA THR A 135 -0.52 0.38 -13.40
C THR A 135 -1.31 0.99 -12.24
N VAL A 136 -2.55 1.40 -12.46
CA VAL A 136 -3.43 1.96 -11.41
C VAL A 136 -3.73 0.91 -10.35
N GLN A 137 -4.04 -0.32 -10.74
CA GLN A 137 -4.32 -1.44 -9.84
C GLN A 137 -3.14 -1.70 -8.91
N LYS A 138 -1.93 -1.92 -9.47
CA LYS A 138 -0.72 -2.18 -8.67
C LYS A 138 -0.30 -0.97 -7.84
N GLY A 139 -0.45 0.23 -8.40
CA GLY A 139 -0.14 1.47 -7.68
C GLY A 139 -1.05 1.65 -6.47
N LEU A 140 -2.34 1.35 -6.62
CA LEU A 140 -3.33 1.44 -5.57
C LEU A 140 -3.08 0.45 -4.43
N THR A 141 -2.91 -0.84 -4.74
CA THR A 141 -2.65 -1.86 -3.72
C THR A 141 -1.34 -1.62 -3.00
N LYS A 142 -0.27 -1.28 -3.74
CA LYS A 142 1.00 -0.89 -3.15
C LYS A 142 0.86 0.33 -2.25
N PHE A 143 0.12 1.36 -2.68
CA PHE A 143 -0.14 2.55 -1.86
C PHE A 143 -0.86 2.19 -0.56
N LEU A 144 -1.90 1.35 -0.62
CA LEU A 144 -2.66 0.96 0.57
C LEU A 144 -1.83 0.19 1.59
N ILE A 145 -0.95 -0.69 1.14
CA ILE A 145 -0.17 -1.57 2.01
C ILE A 145 1.11 -0.88 2.48
N ASP A 146 1.98 -0.50 1.54
CA ASP A 146 3.34 -0.06 1.84
C ASP A 146 3.34 1.24 2.63
N ILE A 147 2.47 2.19 2.27
CA ILE A 147 2.42 3.49 2.97
C ILE A 147 1.79 3.33 4.34
N SER A 148 0.75 2.50 4.49
CA SER A 148 0.16 2.24 5.81
C SER A 148 1.17 1.56 6.73
N PHE A 149 1.88 0.55 6.21
CA PHE A 149 2.93 -0.16 6.95
C PHE A 149 4.08 0.78 7.31
N ALA A 150 4.62 1.53 6.35
CA ALA A 150 5.69 2.48 6.57
C ALA A 150 5.27 3.59 7.55
N ALA A 151 4.05 4.10 7.46
CA ALA A 151 3.54 5.11 8.39
C ALA A 151 3.49 4.58 9.83
N LEU A 152 2.95 3.37 10.04
CA LEU A 152 2.95 2.72 11.34
C LEU A 152 4.39 2.48 11.83
N GLN A 153 5.26 1.97 10.96
CA GLN A 153 6.65 1.68 11.30
C GLN A 153 7.44 2.93 11.68
N VAL A 154 7.30 4.03 10.93
CA VAL A 154 7.92 5.32 11.27
C VAL A 154 7.35 5.87 12.57
N LEU A 155 6.03 5.86 12.75
CA LEU A 155 5.38 6.36 13.95
C LEU A 155 5.91 5.63 15.20
N PHE A 156 5.82 4.31 15.22
CA PHE A 156 6.29 3.52 16.35
C PHE A 156 7.81 3.53 16.48
N GLY A 157 8.55 3.55 15.37
CA GLY A 157 10.00 3.69 15.37
C GLY A 157 10.45 4.97 16.06
N VAL A 158 9.81 6.10 15.76
CA VAL A 158 10.06 7.39 16.44
C VAL A 158 9.69 7.32 17.91
N ILE A 159 8.54 6.71 18.27
CA ILE A 159 8.12 6.55 19.66
C ILE A 159 9.14 5.73 20.46
N VAL A 160 9.50 4.55 19.97
CA VAL A 160 10.49 3.67 20.62
C VAL A 160 11.82 4.40 20.77
N LEU A 161 12.29 5.02 19.69
CA LEU A 161 13.57 5.72 19.69
C LEU A 161 13.58 6.94 20.64
N ALA A 162 12.45 7.62 20.80
CA ALA A 162 12.27 8.71 21.75
C ALA A 162 12.43 8.25 23.21
N PHE A 163 12.07 7.00 23.54
CA PHE A 163 12.31 6.42 24.86
C PHE A 163 13.78 6.08 25.12
N TYR A 164 14.60 5.87 24.08
CA TYR A 164 16.02 5.53 24.27
C TYR A 164 16.88 6.73 24.69
N HIS A 165 16.78 7.86 23.99
CA HIS A 165 17.51 9.08 24.35
C HIS A 165 16.94 10.31 23.64
N PRO A 166 16.83 11.49 24.28
CA PRO A 166 16.30 12.71 23.66
C PRO A 166 17.03 13.15 22.38
N ILE A 167 18.33 12.84 22.26
CA ILE A 167 19.13 13.18 21.06
C ILE A 167 18.55 12.54 19.78
N PHE A 168 17.90 11.39 19.91
CA PHE A 168 17.32 10.73 18.75
C PHE A 168 16.03 11.41 18.25
N ILE A 169 15.32 12.13 19.13
CA ILE A 169 14.19 12.98 18.72
C ILE A 169 14.71 14.12 17.85
N ALA A 170 15.81 14.76 18.26
CA ALA A 170 16.45 15.81 17.47
C ALA A 170 16.95 15.29 16.10
N PHE A 171 17.53 14.09 16.08
CA PHE A 171 17.94 13.43 14.84
C PHE A 171 16.76 13.04 13.93
N GLY A 172 15.65 12.57 14.52
CA GLY A 172 14.41 12.28 13.79
C GLY A 172 13.82 13.56 13.16
N LEU A 173 13.77 14.65 13.91
CA LEU A 173 13.33 15.94 13.40
C LEU A 173 14.25 16.47 12.29
N PHE A 174 15.56 16.37 12.47
CA PHE A 174 16.55 16.71 11.44
C PHE A 174 16.31 15.90 10.16
N THR A 175 16.06 14.59 10.28
CA THR A 175 15.80 13.70 9.14
C THR A 175 14.53 14.09 8.39
N ILE A 176 13.44 14.43 9.11
CA ILE A 176 12.20 14.92 8.51
C ILE A 176 12.46 16.22 7.74
N VAL A 177 13.17 17.19 8.35
CA VAL A 177 13.52 18.46 7.71
C VAL A 177 14.37 18.23 6.46
N ALA A 178 15.38 17.36 6.53
CA ALA A 178 16.23 17.01 5.40
C ALA A 178 15.43 16.38 4.26
N LEU A 179 14.51 15.45 4.57
CA LEU A 179 13.59 14.86 3.58
C LEU A 179 12.72 15.90 2.90
N VAL A 180 12.09 16.79 3.68
CA VAL A 180 11.26 17.88 3.15
C VAL A 180 12.08 18.80 2.27
N LEU A 181 13.31 19.13 2.66
CA LEU A 181 14.20 19.98 1.87
C LEU A 181 14.58 19.30 0.54
N VAL A 182 14.98 18.03 0.58
CA VAL A 182 15.30 17.25 -0.62
C VAL A 182 14.09 17.20 -1.55
N TYR A 183 12.89 16.95 -1.02
CA TYR A 183 11.66 16.90 -1.81
C TYR A 183 11.34 18.27 -2.41
N ALA A 184 11.38 19.34 -1.61
CA ALA A 184 11.09 20.70 -2.06
C ALA A 184 12.04 21.17 -3.17
N LEU A 185 13.34 20.86 -3.05
CA LEU A 185 14.36 21.23 -4.02
C LEU A 185 14.24 20.43 -5.33
N ASN A 186 13.87 19.15 -5.25
CA ASN A 186 13.87 18.25 -6.41
C ASN A 186 12.50 18.06 -7.06
N TYR A 187 11.40 18.38 -6.40
CA TYR A 187 10.03 18.13 -6.89
C TYR A 187 9.80 18.67 -8.30
N ARG A 188 10.17 19.94 -8.56
CA ARG A 188 9.97 20.56 -9.88
C ARG A 188 10.86 19.94 -10.96
N ARG A 189 12.08 19.50 -10.61
CA ARG A 189 12.96 18.80 -11.56
C ARG A 189 12.44 17.41 -11.88
N ALA A 190 12.06 16.66 -10.84
CA ALA A 190 11.52 15.31 -10.98
C ALA A 190 10.26 15.29 -11.86
N LEU A 191 9.34 16.25 -11.70
CA LEU A 191 8.14 16.36 -12.53
C LEU A 191 8.43 16.73 -14.00
N ARG A 192 9.52 17.46 -14.26
CA ARG A 192 9.89 17.85 -15.63
C ARG A 192 10.58 16.73 -16.39
N THR A 193 11.22 15.80 -15.69
CA THR A 193 11.94 14.66 -16.27
C THR A 193 11.14 13.37 -16.26
N SER A 194 9.86 13.38 -15.82
CA SER A 194 9.02 12.18 -15.77
C SER A 194 8.27 11.91 -17.08
N ILE A 195 8.72 12.51 -18.19
CA ILE A 195 8.20 12.34 -19.56
C ILE A 195 9.29 11.77 -20.43
#